data_AF-A0A842ZXI0-F1
#
_entry.id   AF-A0A842ZXI0-F1
#
_cell.length_a   1.000
_cell.length_b   1.000
_cell.length_c   1.000
_cell.angle_alpha   90.00
_cell.angle_beta   90.00
_cell.angle_gamma   90.00
#
_symmetry.space_group_name_H-M   'P 1'
#
loop_
_entity.id
_entity.type
_entity.pdbx_description
1 polymer ?
#
loop_
_entity_poly.entity_id
_entity_poly.type
_entity_poly.pdbx_seq_one_letter_code
_entity_poly.pdbx_strand_id
1 'polypeptide(L)'
;MEKKNDTRKENIQKLLLRLELWFAPVLIIVPIGASLFFLWDWYARGFSTGSSVYDGELLIGLLLLAGNLVFDVQFLRSVRMLKKKL
;
A
#
# COMPACT_ATOMS: atom_id res chain seq x y z
N MET A 1 -12.12 -2.43 39.97
CA MET A 1 -12.62 -2.03 38.63
C MET A 1 -11.50 -1.76 37.63
N GLU A 2 -10.27 -1.51 38.07
CA GLU A 2 -9.11 -1.16 37.24
C GLU A 2 -8.64 -2.28 36.30
N LYS A 3 -8.50 -3.52 36.79
CA LYS A 3 -8.10 -4.69 35.97
C LYS A 3 -8.97 -4.92 34.72
N LYS A 4 -10.29 -4.68 34.80
CA LYS A 4 -11.21 -4.91 33.66
C LYS A 4 -10.99 -3.88 32.55
N ASN A 5 -10.51 -2.69 32.90
CA ASN A 5 -10.25 -1.62 31.94
C ASN A 5 -8.92 -1.85 31.20
N ASP A 6 -7.91 -2.39 31.88
CA ASP A 6 -6.63 -2.78 31.27
C ASP A 6 -6.80 -3.95 30.28
N THR A 7 -7.57 -4.99 30.64
CA THR A 7 -7.83 -6.11 29.72
C THR A 7 -8.57 -5.65 28.46
N ARG A 8 -9.44 -4.63 28.57
CA ARG A 8 -10.16 -4.07 27.41
C ARG A 8 -9.21 -3.31 26.48
N LYS A 9 -8.29 -2.50 27.03
CA LYS A 9 -7.28 -1.78 26.25
C LYS A 9 -6.34 -2.73 25.53
N GLU A 10 -5.86 -3.77 26.20
CA GLU A 10 -4.97 -4.77 25.61
C GLU A 10 -5.64 -5.53 24.45
N ASN A 11 -6.92 -5.90 24.60
CA ASN A 11 -7.68 -6.54 23.54
C ASN A 11 -7.90 -5.63 22.34
N ILE A 12 -8.19 -4.34 22.56
CA ILE A 12 -8.32 -3.36 21.47
C ILE A 12 -6.99 -3.18 20.73
N GLN A 13 -5.87 -3.09 21.45
CA GLN A 13 -4.53 -2.98 20.84
C GLN A 13 -4.18 -4.22 19.99
N LYS A 14 -4.45 -5.43 20.49
CA LYS A 14 -4.26 -6.66 19.71
C LYS A 14 -5.14 -6.69 18.46
N LEU A 15 -6.37 -6.18 18.54
CA LEU A 15 -7.29 -6.13 17.42
C LEU A 15 -6.85 -5.11 16.36
N LEU A 16 -6.36 -3.93 16.78
CA LEU A 16 -5.76 -2.92 15.91
C LEU A 16 -4.52 -3.44 15.17
N LEU A 17 -3.60 -4.10 15.89
CA LEU A 17 -2.41 -4.72 15.28
C LEU A 17 -2.79 -5.78 14.24
N ARG A 18 -3.82 -6.59 14.52
CA ARG A 18 -4.31 -7.58 13.57
C ARG A 18 -4.91 -6.90 12.34
N LEU A 19 -5.67 -5.82 12.54
CA LEU A 19 -6.26 -5.05 11.45
C LEU A 19 -5.18 -4.42 10.55
N GLU A 20 -4.15 -3.80 11.14
CA GLU A 20 -2.98 -3.29 10.41
C GLU A 20 -2.31 -4.38 9.56
N LEU A 21 -2.16 -5.59 10.11
CA LEU A 21 -1.54 -6.71 9.41
C LEU A 21 -2.39 -7.24 8.24
N TRP A 22 -3.71 -7.10 8.32
CA TRP A 22 -4.63 -7.47 7.24
C TRP A 22 -4.75 -6.38 6.16
N PHE A 23 -4.65 -5.11 6.53
CA PHE A 23 -4.64 -4.00 5.59
C PHE A 23 -3.29 -3.81 4.88
N ALA A 24 -2.20 -4.24 5.50
CA ALA A 24 -0.86 -4.29 4.95
C ALA A 24 -0.77 -4.73 3.47
N PRO A 25 -1.21 -5.96 3.11
CA PRO A 25 -1.12 -6.42 1.73
C PRO A 25 -2.03 -5.63 0.79
N VAL A 26 -3.17 -5.12 1.25
CA VAL A 26 -4.08 -4.30 0.42
C VAL A 26 -3.42 -2.97 0.07
N LEU A 27 -2.78 -2.33 1.05
CA LEU A 27 -2.03 -1.09 0.88
C LEU A 27 -0.87 -1.23 -0.12
N ILE A 28 -0.29 -2.42 -0.26
CA ILE A 28 0.78 -2.72 -1.23
C ILE A 28 0.18 -3.06 -2.60
N ILE A 29 -0.78 -3.99 -2.65
CA ILE A 29 -1.27 -4.58 -3.90
C ILE A 29 -2.09 -3.57 -4.71
N VAL A 30 -2.92 -2.76 -4.05
CA VAL A 30 -3.81 -1.80 -4.73
C VAL A 30 -3.03 -0.75 -5.53
N PRO A 31 -2.07 0.01 -4.97
CA PRO A 31 -1.30 0.98 -5.73
C PRO A 31 -0.42 0.34 -6.80
N ILE A 32 0.13 -0.87 -6.57
CA ILE A 32 0.84 -1.61 -7.63
C ILE A 32 -0.12 -1.92 -8.78
N GLY A 33 -1.29 -2.50 -8.49
CA GLY A 33 -2.29 -2.82 -9.50
C GLY A 33 -2.76 -1.59 -10.27
N ALA A 34 -3.04 -0.50 -9.58
CA ALA A 34 -3.42 0.77 -10.19
C ALA A 34 -2.29 1.34 -11.08
N SER A 35 -1.04 1.31 -10.60
CA SER A 35 0.11 1.78 -11.39
C SER A 35 0.31 0.98 -12.68
N LEU A 36 0.18 -0.34 -12.61
CA LEU A 36 0.27 -1.23 -13.76
C LEU A 36 -0.88 -0.99 -14.74
N PHE A 37 -2.09 -0.73 -14.24
CA PHE A 37 -3.24 -0.39 -15.08
C PHE A 37 -3.00 0.89 -15.88
N PHE A 38 -2.54 1.97 -15.22
CA PHE A 38 -2.24 3.23 -15.90
C PHE A 38 -1.07 3.11 -16.90
N LEU A 39 -0.01 2.39 -16.52
CA LEU A 39 1.10 2.13 -17.44
C LEU A 39 0.68 1.30 -18.65
N TRP A 40 -0.18 0.30 -18.45
CA TRP A 40 -0.73 -0.50 -19.53
C TRP A 40 -1.61 0.33 -20.46
N ASP A 41 -2.48 1.19 -19.92
CA ASP A 41 -3.36 2.04 -20.72
C ASP A 41 -2.56 3.05 -21.55
N TRP A 42 -1.54 3.67 -20.94
CA TRP A 42 -0.58 4.52 -21.68
C TRP A 42 0.17 3.74 -22.75
N TYR A 43 0.63 2.52 -22.50
CA TYR A 43 1.35 1.73 -23.49
C TYR A 43 0.45 1.31 -24.66
N ALA A 44 -0.75 0.83 -24.36
CA ALA A 44 -1.71 0.33 -25.34
C ALA A 44 -2.34 1.45 -26.18
N ARG A 45 -2.58 2.62 -25.59
CA ARG A 45 -3.25 3.74 -26.26
C ARG A 45 -2.30 4.88 -26.59
N GLY A 46 -1.48 5.33 -25.66
CA GLY A 46 -0.51 6.41 -25.88
C GLY A 46 0.62 6.01 -26.81
N PHE A 47 1.47 5.08 -26.37
CA PHE A 47 2.66 4.66 -27.11
C PHE A 47 2.33 4.04 -28.47
N SER A 48 1.32 3.16 -28.51
CA SER A 48 0.94 2.47 -29.75
C SER A 48 0.26 3.37 -30.79
N THR A 49 -0.38 4.48 -30.38
CA THR A 49 -0.99 5.46 -31.32
C THR A 49 -0.18 6.73 -31.52
N GLY A 50 0.95 6.88 -30.80
CA GLY A 50 1.79 8.08 -30.84
C GLY A 50 1.11 9.33 -30.28
N SER A 51 0.08 9.17 -29.44
CA SER A 51 -0.73 10.27 -28.92
C SER A 51 -0.26 10.70 -27.53
N SER A 52 0.15 11.97 -27.40
CA SER A 52 0.57 12.59 -26.13
C SER A 52 -0.59 12.84 -25.16
N VAL A 53 -1.84 12.57 -25.58
CA VAL A 53 -3.03 12.71 -24.72
C VAL A 53 -2.92 11.80 -23.49
N TYR A 54 -2.23 10.68 -23.63
CA TYR A 54 -2.11 9.67 -22.56
C TYR A 54 -0.89 9.88 -21.63
N ASP A 55 -0.07 10.92 -21.85
CA ASP A 55 1.12 11.15 -21.03
C ASP A 55 0.78 11.44 -19.56
N GLY A 56 -0.45 11.88 -19.28
CA GLY A 56 -0.97 12.01 -17.93
C GLY A 56 -1.09 10.66 -17.20
N GLU A 57 -1.53 9.62 -17.89
CA GLU A 57 -1.65 8.26 -17.39
C GLU A 57 -0.28 7.68 -17.08
N LEU A 58 0.73 7.94 -17.93
CA LEU A 58 2.13 7.61 -17.64
C LEU A 58 2.60 8.29 -16.35
N LEU A 59 2.37 9.61 -16.23
CA LEU A 59 2.78 10.38 -15.06
C LEU A 59 2.12 9.87 -13.78
N ILE A 60 0.81 9.60 -13.81
CA ILE A 60 0.05 9.06 -12.67
C ILE A 60 0.56 7.67 -12.30
N GLY A 61 0.77 6.79 -13.29
CA GLY A 61 1.30 5.45 -13.08
C GLY A 61 2.69 5.47 -12.41
N LEU A 62 3.58 6.35 -12.87
CA LEU A 62 4.91 6.54 -12.30
C LEU A 62 4.87 7.13 -10.89
N LEU A 63 4.02 8.13 -10.64
CA LEU A 63 3.84 8.73 -9.31
C LEU A 63 3.33 7.70 -8.30
N LEU A 64 2.35 6.87 -8.70
CA LEU A 64 1.85 5.77 -7.87
C LEU A 64 2.95 4.75 -7.57
N LEU A 65 3.74 4.35 -8.58
CA LEU A 65 4.87 3.45 -8.39
C LEU A 65 5.93 4.01 -7.44
N ALA A 66 6.35 5.25 -7.66
CA ALA A 66 7.37 5.90 -6.85
C ALA A 66 6.90 6.12 -5.41
N GLY A 67 5.67 6.62 -5.23
CA GLY A 67 5.06 6.78 -3.91
C GLY A 67 4.97 5.44 -3.19
N ASN A 68 4.49 4.41 -3.87
CA ASN A 68 4.35 3.09 -3.28
C ASN A 68 5.71 2.50 -2.87
N LEU A 69 6.78 2.72 -3.63
CA LEU A 69 8.12 2.26 -3.28
C LEU A 69 8.65 2.90 -1.99
N VAL A 70 8.32 4.16 -1.72
CA VAL A 70 8.70 4.85 -0.47
C VAL A 70 7.92 4.30 0.72
N PHE A 71 6.60 4.13 0.58
CA PHE A 71 5.75 3.67 1.68
C PHE A 71 5.89 2.17 1.97
N ASP A 72 5.97 1.33 0.94
CA ASP A 72 6.09 -0.13 1.09
C ASP A 72 7.39 -0.55 1.77
N VAL A 73 8.52 0.11 1.45
CA VAL A 73 9.81 -0.18 2.08
C VAL A 73 9.77 0.11 3.58
N GLN A 74 9.18 1.24 3.98
CA GLN A 74 9.02 1.57 5.39
C GLN A 74 8.05 0.60 6.08
N PHE A 75 6.93 0.27 5.43
CA PHE A 75 5.91 -0.61 5.96
C PHE A 75 6.42 -2.04 6.17
N LEU A 76 7.08 -2.64 5.17
CA LEU A 76 7.70 -3.97 5.28
C LEU A 76 8.77 -4.02 6.37
N ARG A 77 9.52 -2.93 6.57
CA ARG A 77 10.52 -2.82 7.64
C ARG A 77 9.84 -2.85 9.01
N SER A 78 8.72 -2.17 9.18
CA SER A 78 7.91 -2.17 10.41
C SER A 78 7.33 -3.55 10.71
N VAL A 79 6.74 -4.22 9.70
CA VAL A 79 6.21 -5.59 9.84
C VAL A 79 7.30 -6.59 10.21
N ARG A 80 8.48 -6.49 9.58
CA ARG A 80 9.63 -7.37 9.88
C ARG A 80 10.13 -7.17 11.31
N MET A 81 10.15 -5.94 11.81
CA MET A 81 10.52 -5.66 13.21
C MET A 81 9.48 -6.20 14.20
N LEU A 82 8.19 -6.10 13.88
CA LEU A 82 7.12 -6.66 14.70
C LEU A 82 7.22 -8.19 14.80
N LYS A 83 7.49 -8.87 13.68
CA LYS A 83 7.64 -10.34 13.62
C LYS A 83 8.88 -10.87 14.37
N LYS A 84 9.89 -10.02 14.61
CA LYS A 84 11.08 -10.38 15.40
C LYS A 84 10.87 -10.26 16.91
N LYS A 85 9.82 -9.54 17.33
CA LYS A 85 9.52 -9.24 18.74
C LYS A 85 8.44 -10.15 19.32
N LEU A 86 7.78 -10.92 18.45
CA LEU A 86 6.75 -11.93 18.73
C LEU A 86 7.40 -13.32 18.74
#